data_AF-A0A1E3WI49-F1
#
_entry.id   AF-A0A1E3WI49-F1
#
_cell.length_a   1.000
_cell.length_b   1.000
_cell.length_c   1.000
_cell.angle_alpha   90.00
_cell.angle_beta   90.00
_cell.angle_gamma   90.00
#
_symmetry.space_group_name_H-M   'P 1'
#
loop_
_entity.id
_entity.type
_entity.pdbx_description
1 polymer ?
#
loop_
_entity_poly.entity_id
_entity_poly.type
_entity_poly.pdbx_seq_one_letter_code
_entity_poly.pdbx_strand_id
1 'polypeptide(L)'
;MKKYLTALMLVTALAGCDDASKAIEQAQDAANDAVDSLQEKIESVDLESLNLDQFGEAAESAEKLAESVQEALTVDFADQNALTEAKEHIANAYACLVDVSSESTAEKLMNKVMETISNQEAQSLIERSIDKAKEAQECVM
;
A
#
# COMPACT_ATOMS: atom_id res chain seq x y z
N MET A 1 -19.03 -48.26 0.10
CA MET A 1 -19.36 -47.47 1.31
C MET A 1 -18.26 -47.65 2.35
N LYS A 2 -17.80 -46.52 2.95
CA LYS A 2 -16.71 -46.36 3.96
C LYS A 2 -15.32 -46.65 3.37
N LYS A 3 -14.34 -45.73 3.40
CA LYS A 3 -13.84 -45.00 4.57
C LYS A 3 -13.30 -43.61 4.18
N TYR A 4 -13.74 -42.59 4.91
CA TYR A 4 -13.07 -41.29 5.03
C TYR A 4 -11.89 -41.44 6.00
N LEU A 5 -10.77 -40.75 5.74
CA LEU A 5 -9.78 -40.20 6.68
C LEU A 5 -8.38 -40.20 6.05
N THR A 6 -7.93 -39.07 5.49
CA THR A 6 -6.59 -38.54 5.77
C THR A 6 -6.57 -37.04 5.44
N ALA A 7 -6.96 -36.22 6.42
CA ALA A 7 -6.39 -34.91 6.59
C ALA A 7 -5.11 -35.10 7.42
N LEU A 8 -3.99 -34.47 7.04
CA LEU A 8 -3.17 -33.60 7.89
C LEU A 8 -1.75 -33.39 7.32
N MET A 9 -1.30 -32.15 7.51
CA MET A 9 0.09 -31.70 7.72
C MET A 9 1.06 -31.74 6.54
N LEU A 10 1.23 -30.57 5.93
CA LEU A 10 2.53 -30.10 5.47
C LEU A 10 2.85 -28.79 6.20
N VAL A 11 3.46 -28.91 7.39
CA VAL A 11 4.28 -27.84 7.97
C VAL A 11 5.56 -28.50 8.44
N THR A 12 6.65 -27.73 8.31
CA THR A 12 8.01 -27.93 8.80
C THR A 12 8.97 -28.65 7.86
N ALA A 13 9.75 -27.84 7.13
CA ALA A 13 11.20 -27.89 7.19
C ALA A 13 11.81 -26.60 6.61
N LEU A 14 11.61 -25.47 7.30
CA LEU A 14 12.67 -24.45 7.37
C LEU A 14 13.81 -25.08 8.17
N ALA A 15 14.74 -25.73 7.48
CA ALA A 15 16.02 -26.14 8.03
C ALA A 15 17.09 -25.63 7.07
N GLY A 16 17.67 -24.49 7.44
CA GLY A 16 18.72 -23.81 6.67
C GLY A 16 18.88 -22.34 7.03
N CYS A 17 18.72 -21.98 8.31
CA CYS A 17 19.11 -20.66 8.81
C CYS A 17 20.64 -20.62 8.96
N ASP A 18 21.36 -20.40 7.86
CA ASP A 18 22.77 -19.96 7.91
C ASP A 18 23.21 -19.35 6.56
N ASP A 19 22.46 -18.36 6.05
CA ASP A 19 23.00 -17.35 5.10
C ASP A 19 22.08 -16.11 4.93
N ALA A 20 21.23 -15.81 5.92
CA ALA A 20 20.23 -14.74 5.85
C ALA A 20 20.78 -13.39 6.37
N SER A 21 22.01 -13.03 5.97
CA SER A 21 22.60 -11.72 6.33
C SER A 21 23.20 -10.96 5.14
N LYS A 22 22.90 -11.39 3.89
CA LYS A 22 23.35 -10.70 2.67
C LYS A 22 22.25 -10.26 1.71
N ALA A 23 20.98 -10.50 2.02
CA ALA A 23 19.86 -10.14 1.14
C ALA A 23 19.14 -8.83 1.53
N ILE A 24 19.60 -8.11 2.56
CA ILE A 24 18.97 -6.85 3.01
C ILE A 24 19.60 -5.62 2.31
N GLU A 25 20.85 -5.71 1.84
CA GLU A 25 21.55 -4.57 1.22
C GLU A 25 21.32 -4.41 -0.29
N GLN A 26 20.45 -5.20 -0.94
CA GLN A 26 20.20 -5.09 -2.39
C GLN A 26 18.75 -4.77 -2.80
N ALA A 27 17.85 -4.56 -1.83
CA ALA A 27 16.51 -4.04 -2.13
C ALA A 27 16.45 -2.50 -2.16
N GLN A 28 17.40 -1.80 -1.53
CA GLN A 28 17.40 -0.34 -1.43
C GLN A 28 18.08 0.38 -2.62
N ASP A 29 18.96 -0.28 -3.37
CA ASP A 29 19.67 0.36 -4.49
C ASP A 29 18.91 0.33 -5.81
N ALA A 30 18.00 -0.62 -6.02
CA ALA A 30 17.17 -0.67 -7.23
C ALA A 30 16.04 0.39 -7.24
N ALA A 31 15.70 0.96 -6.08
CA ALA A 31 14.74 2.05 -5.95
C ALA A 31 15.39 3.42 -6.25
N ASN A 32 16.66 3.62 -5.90
CA ASN A 32 17.32 4.93 -6.03
C ASN A 32 17.66 5.30 -7.49
N ASP A 33 18.05 4.34 -8.34
CA ASP A 33 18.46 4.64 -9.72
C ASP A 33 17.29 4.95 -10.69
N ALA A 34 16.07 4.55 -10.35
CA ALA A 34 14.87 4.90 -11.13
C ALA A 34 14.29 6.27 -10.73
N VAL A 35 14.54 6.70 -9.49
CA VAL A 35 14.01 7.94 -8.89
C VAL A 35 14.74 9.19 -9.39
N ASP A 36 16.01 9.10 -9.80
CA ASP A 36 16.79 10.26 -10.27
C ASP A 36 16.38 10.81 -11.65
N SER A 37 15.76 10.00 -12.52
CA SER A 37 15.29 10.48 -13.85
C SER A 37 13.85 11.00 -13.87
N LEU A 38 13.09 10.74 -12.80
CA LEU A 38 11.67 11.07 -12.67
C LEU A 38 11.41 12.27 -11.72
N GLN A 39 12.43 12.69 -10.97
CA GLN A 39 12.37 13.68 -9.89
C GLN A 39 11.99 15.12 -10.28
N GLU A 40 12.06 15.53 -11.55
CA GLU A 40 11.79 16.94 -11.91
C GLU A 40 10.30 17.33 -11.96
N LYS A 41 9.36 16.38 -11.80
CA LYS A 41 7.92 16.66 -11.90
C LYS A 41 6.98 15.89 -10.95
N ILE A 42 7.49 15.02 -10.08
CA ILE A 42 6.63 14.19 -9.23
C ILE A 42 6.33 14.92 -7.93
N GLU A 43 5.05 15.11 -7.63
CA GLU A 43 4.61 15.41 -6.27
C GLU A 43 4.87 14.17 -5.41
N SER A 44 5.74 14.31 -4.41
CA SER A 44 6.00 13.27 -3.43
C SER A 44 5.10 13.46 -2.22
N VAL A 45 4.45 12.40 -1.75
CA VAL A 45 3.78 12.38 -0.46
C VAL A 45 4.87 12.43 0.62
N ASP A 46 4.91 13.53 1.37
CA ASP A 46 5.85 13.69 2.48
C ASP A 46 5.41 12.81 3.66
N LEU A 47 5.91 11.57 3.70
CA LEU A 47 5.61 10.59 4.74
C LEU A 47 6.03 11.03 6.14
N GLU A 48 7.10 11.84 6.25
CA GLU A 48 7.57 12.38 7.52
C GLU A 48 6.55 13.38 8.09
N SER A 49 5.89 14.15 7.21
CA SER A 49 4.81 15.07 7.62
C SER A 49 3.55 14.37 8.13
N LEU A 50 3.33 13.10 7.73
CA LEU A 50 2.14 12.33 8.11
C LEU A 50 2.18 11.84 9.56
N ASN A 51 3.35 11.91 10.22
CA ASN A 51 3.55 11.50 11.62
C ASN A 51 3.06 10.06 11.86
N LEU A 52 3.54 9.11 11.04
CA LEU A 52 2.98 7.76 11.00
C LEU A 52 3.15 6.98 12.32
N ASP A 53 4.15 7.32 13.13
CA ASP A 53 4.39 6.75 14.46
C ASP A 53 3.18 6.88 15.41
N GLN A 54 2.34 7.90 15.20
CA GLN A 54 1.15 8.12 16.02
C GLN A 54 0.08 7.02 15.81
N PHE A 55 0.17 6.25 14.72
CA PHE A 55 -0.78 5.19 14.38
C PHE A 55 -0.44 3.85 15.06
N GLY A 56 0.69 3.74 15.76
CA GLY A 56 1.05 2.55 16.55
C GLY A 56 1.08 1.28 15.69
N GLU A 57 0.25 0.30 16.05
CA GLU A 57 0.12 -0.98 15.29
C GLU A 57 -0.37 -0.77 13.84
N ALA A 58 -1.01 0.36 13.55
CA ALA A 58 -1.50 0.71 12.21
C ALA A 58 -0.48 1.48 11.35
N ALA A 59 0.71 1.79 11.89
CA ALA A 59 1.74 2.55 11.17
C ALA A 59 2.14 1.87 9.84
N GLU A 60 2.29 0.54 9.84
CA GLU A 60 2.61 -0.21 8.62
C GLU A 60 1.51 -0.12 7.56
N SER A 61 0.24 -0.17 7.96
CA SER A 61 -0.88 -0.01 7.02
C SER A 61 -1.02 1.43 6.54
N ALA A 62 -0.66 2.40 7.38
CA ALA A 62 -0.64 3.81 7.01
C ALA A 62 0.48 4.13 6.01
N GLU A 63 1.65 3.50 6.17
CA GLU A 63 2.76 3.57 5.22
C GLU A 63 2.36 2.97 3.87
N LYS A 64 1.82 1.74 3.85
CA LYS A 64 1.31 1.10 2.62
C LYS A 64 0.26 1.95 1.91
N LEU A 65 -0.63 2.60 2.66
CA LEU A 65 -1.61 3.52 2.06
C LEU A 65 -0.92 4.71 1.41
N ALA A 66 0.05 5.33 2.08
CA ALA A 66 0.76 6.47 1.53
C ALA A 66 1.62 6.08 0.30
N GLU A 67 2.25 4.91 0.31
CA GLU A 67 2.94 4.32 -0.86
C GLU A 67 1.99 4.11 -2.04
N SER A 68 0.81 3.53 -1.81
CA SER A 68 -0.18 3.33 -2.88
C SER A 68 -0.69 4.64 -3.48
N VAL A 69 -0.77 5.71 -2.67
CA VAL A 69 -1.08 7.04 -3.16
C VAL A 69 0.09 7.61 -3.96
N GLN A 70 1.32 7.39 -3.51
CA GLN A 70 2.50 7.80 -4.27
C GLN A 70 2.56 7.14 -5.65
N GLU A 71 2.21 5.86 -5.75
CA GLU A 71 2.07 5.13 -7.01
C GLU A 71 1.01 5.79 -7.92
N ALA A 72 -0.14 6.16 -7.36
CA ALA A 72 -1.19 6.85 -8.12
C ALA A 72 -0.77 8.24 -8.62
N LEU A 73 0.20 8.90 -7.98
CA LEU A 73 0.75 10.17 -8.46
C LEU A 73 1.72 10.00 -9.64
N THR A 74 2.28 8.81 -9.81
CA THR A 74 3.25 8.49 -10.87
C THR A 74 2.64 7.67 -12.01
N VAL A 75 1.37 7.25 -11.86
CA VAL A 75 0.65 6.45 -12.85
C VAL A 75 0.47 7.19 -14.18
N ASP A 76 0.58 6.47 -15.28
CA ASP A 76 0.19 7.00 -16.60
C ASP A 76 -1.34 7.01 -16.72
N PHE A 77 -1.95 8.19 -16.68
CA PHE A 77 -3.41 8.36 -16.81
C PHE A 77 -3.95 7.97 -18.20
N ALA A 78 -3.08 7.75 -19.19
CA ALA A 78 -3.48 7.17 -20.47
C ALA A 78 -3.60 5.63 -20.42
N ASP A 79 -2.97 4.97 -19.44
CA ASP A 79 -3.02 3.52 -19.26
C ASP A 79 -4.14 3.12 -18.28
N GLN A 80 -5.22 2.57 -18.85
CA GLN A 80 -6.38 2.14 -18.07
C GLN A 80 -6.10 0.96 -17.14
N ASN A 81 -5.10 0.11 -17.45
CA ASN A 81 -4.71 -0.99 -16.57
C ASN A 81 -3.96 -0.44 -15.37
N ALA A 82 -3.00 0.44 -15.60
CA ALA A 82 -2.24 1.10 -14.52
C ALA A 82 -3.17 1.89 -13.58
N LEU A 83 -4.16 2.59 -14.12
CA LEU A 83 -5.20 3.27 -13.33
C LEU A 83 -6.06 2.30 -12.51
N THR A 84 -6.36 1.12 -13.04
CA THR A 84 -7.14 0.10 -12.33
C THR A 84 -6.34 -0.51 -11.19
N GLU A 85 -5.06 -0.81 -11.42
CA GLU A 85 -4.13 -1.34 -10.42
C GLU A 85 -3.92 -0.33 -9.28
N ALA A 86 -3.59 0.93 -9.61
CA ALA A 86 -3.44 1.99 -8.60
C ALA A 86 -4.71 2.18 -7.76
N LYS A 87 -5.89 2.12 -8.40
CA LYS A 87 -7.18 2.18 -7.71
C LYS A 87 -7.37 1.02 -6.74
N GLU A 88 -6.94 -0.18 -7.13
CA GLU A 88 -7.05 -1.38 -6.29
C GLU A 88 -6.08 -1.36 -5.13
N HIS A 89 -4.84 -0.94 -5.35
CA HIS A 89 -3.84 -0.78 -4.30
C HIS A 89 -4.28 0.23 -3.24
N ILE A 90 -4.75 1.42 -3.66
CA ILE A 90 -5.27 2.43 -2.71
C ILE A 90 -6.49 1.89 -1.96
N ALA A 91 -7.44 1.28 -2.68
CA ALA A 91 -8.65 0.78 -2.05
C ALA A 91 -8.34 -0.29 -0.99
N ASN A 92 -7.43 -1.21 -1.31
CA ASN A 92 -7.01 -2.26 -0.42
C ASN A 92 -6.23 -1.72 0.79
N ALA A 93 -5.25 -0.86 0.56
CA ALA A 93 -4.45 -0.27 1.64
C ALA A 93 -5.31 0.59 2.59
N TYR A 94 -6.30 1.30 2.05
CA TYR A 94 -7.28 2.03 2.87
C TYR A 94 -8.11 1.06 3.71
N ALA A 95 -8.65 0.00 3.11
CA ALA A 95 -9.42 -1.02 3.84
C ALA A 95 -8.59 -1.69 4.94
N CYS A 96 -7.32 -2.02 4.67
CA CYS A 96 -6.41 -2.59 5.65
C CYS A 96 -6.12 -1.61 6.79
N LEU A 97 -5.90 -0.33 6.49
CA LEU A 97 -5.74 0.68 7.53
C LEU A 97 -7.00 0.80 8.40
N VAL A 98 -8.19 0.76 7.81
CA VAL A 98 -9.46 0.78 8.56
C VAL A 98 -9.58 -0.44 9.48
N ASP A 99 -9.24 -1.63 8.99
CA ASP A 99 -9.34 -2.89 9.74
C ASP A 99 -8.46 -2.89 11.00
N VAL A 100 -7.21 -2.40 10.88
CA VAL A 100 -6.27 -2.33 12.01
C VAL A 100 -6.40 -1.06 12.85
N SER A 101 -7.25 -0.10 12.44
CA SER A 101 -7.46 1.16 13.17
C SER A 101 -8.93 1.56 13.28
N SER A 102 -9.38 2.52 12.47
CA SER A 102 -10.78 2.93 12.32
C SER A 102 -10.97 3.70 11.01
N GLU A 103 -12.21 3.76 10.51
CA GLU A 103 -12.55 4.61 9.35
C GLU A 103 -12.14 6.07 9.59
N SER A 104 -12.43 6.61 10.78
CA SER A 104 -12.07 7.99 11.13
C SER A 104 -10.54 8.25 11.15
N THR A 105 -9.74 7.22 11.41
CA THR A 105 -8.28 7.29 11.40
C THR A 105 -7.77 7.33 9.96
N ALA A 106 -8.27 6.42 9.11
CA ALA A 106 -7.93 6.36 7.70
C ALA A 106 -8.36 7.62 6.95
N GLU A 107 -9.56 8.14 7.20
CA GLU A 107 -10.04 9.40 6.62
C GLU A 107 -9.17 10.60 7.01
N LYS A 108 -8.73 10.68 8.27
CA LYS A 108 -7.83 11.76 8.71
C LYS A 108 -6.48 11.72 8.00
N LEU A 109 -5.90 10.53 7.86
CA LEU A 109 -4.66 10.36 7.12
C LEU A 109 -4.86 10.78 5.66
N MET A 110 -5.95 10.31 5.05
CA MET A 110 -6.23 10.58 3.66
C MET A 110 -6.52 12.05 3.37
N ASN A 111 -7.22 12.76 4.26
CA ASN A 111 -7.41 14.20 4.14
C ASN A 111 -6.06 14.95 4.13
N LYS A 112 -5.12 14.55 5.00
CA LYS A 112 -3.77 15.14 5.00
C LYS A 112 -3.02 14.86 3.70
N VAL A 113 -3.10 13.63 3.18
CA VAL A 113 -2.48 13.26 1.91
C VAL A 113 -3.10 14.03 0.75
N MET A 114 -4.43 14.19 0.74
CA MET A 114 -5.12 14.96 -0.31
C MET A 114 -4.76 16.45 -0.28
N GLU A 115 -4.44 17.02 0.89
CA GLU A 115 -3.96 18.40 1.03
C GLU A 115 -2.56 18.63 0.42
N THR A 116 -1.74 17.57 0.28
CA THR A 116 -0.39 17.68 -0.30
C THR A 116 -0.35 17.46 -1.81
N ILE A 117 -1.44 16.97 -2.40
CA ILE A 117 -1.54 16.68 -3.83
C ILE A 117 -2.20 17.85 -4.54
N SER A 118 -1.57 18.42 -5.57
CA SER A 118 -2.18 19.44 -6.44
C SER A 118 -2.78 18.87 -7.71
N ASN A 119 -2.40 17.64 -8.11
CA ASN A 119 -2.96 16.97 -9.28
C ASN A 119 -4.43 16.55 -9.05
N GLN A 120 -5.36 17.20 -9.76
CA GLN A 120 -6.80 16.94 -9.67
C GLN A 120 -7.23 15.55 -10.18
N GLU A 121 -6.53 15.00 -11.17
CA GLU A 121 -6.82 13.67 -11.70
C GLU A 121 -6.43 12.59 -10.68
N ALA A 122 -5.28 12.78 -10.02
CA ALA A 122 -4.85 11.93 -8.92
C ALA A 122 -5.80 12.04 -7.71
N GLN A 123 -6.19 13.25 -7.32
CA GLN A 123 -7.19 13.45 -6.27
C GLN A 123 -8.49 12.68 -6.57
N SER A 124 -9.02 12.80 -7.80
CA SER A 124 -10.24 12.09 -8.18
C SER A 124 -10.07 10.57 -8.22
N LEU A 125 -8.90 10.08 -8.64
CA LEU A 125 -8.57 8.65 -8.60
C LEU A 125 -8.57 8.14 -7.16
N ILE A 126 -7.92 8.86 -6.24
CA ILE A 126 -7.82 8.51 -4.82
C ILE A 126 -9.21 8.49 -4.17
N GLU A 127 -10.03 9.53 -4.38
CA GLU A 127 -11.43 9.58 -3.87
C GLU A 127 -12.24 8.35 -4.31
N ARG A 128 -12.21 8.03 -5.62
CA ARG A 128 -12.91 6.86 -6.16
C ARG A 128 -12.37 5.53 -5.65
N SER A 129 -11.11 5.50 -5.24
CA SER A 129 -10.48 4.31 -4.65
C SER A 129 -10.97 4.09 -3.23
N ILE A 130 -11.09 5.16 -2.45
CA ILE A 130 -11.65 5.11 -1.09
C ILE A 130 -13.13 4.72 -1.11
N ASP A 131 -13.91 5.27 -2.04
CA ASP A 131 -15.32 4.86 -2.21
C ASP A 131 -15.42 3.35 -2.52
N LYS A 132 -14.57 2.84 -3.41
CA LYS A 132 -14.48 1.39 -3.69
C LYS A 132 -14.10 0.60 -2.43
N ALA A 133 -13.17 1.08 -1.62
CA ALA A 133 -12.77 0.43 -0.37
C ALA A 133 -13.95 0.33 0.61
N LYS A 134 -14.72 1.42 0.75
CA LYS A 134 -15.91 1.49 1.62
C LYS A 134 -17.03 0.55 1.15
N GLU A 135 -17.14 0.32 -0.15
CA GLU A 135 -18.08 -0.65 -0.72
C GLU A 135 -17.63 -2.10 -0.51
N ALA A 136 -16.33 -2.39 -0.62
CA ALA A 136 -15.77 -3.74 -0.49
C ALA A 136 -15.68 -4.20 0.97
N GLN A 137 -15.37 -3.30 1.92
CA GLN A 137 -15.19 -3.56 3.36
C GLN A 137 -14.20 -4.69 3.73
N GLU A 138 -13.37 -5.14 2.80
CA GLU A 138 -12.44 -6.24 3.04
C GLU A 138 -11.01 -5.81 2.70
N CYS A 139 -10.11 -5.97 3.68
CA CYS A 139 -8.66 -5.93 3.46
C CYS A 139 -8.23 -7.27 2.85
N VAL A 140 -7.70 -7.21 1.63
CA VAL A 140 -7.13 -8.36 0.91
C VAL A 140 -5.62 -8.20 0.89
N MET A 141 -4.94 -8.71 1.92
CA MET A 141 -3.47 -8.70 1.99
C MET A 141 -2.82 -9.61 0.94
#